data_AF-A0AAV6GBL7-F1
#
_entry.id   AF-A0AAV6GBL7-F1
#
_cell.length_a   1.000
_cell.length_b   1.000
_cell.length_c   1.000
_cell.angle_alpha   90.00
_cell.angle_beta   90.00
_cell.angle_gamma   90.00
#
_symmetry.space_group_name_H-M   'P 1'
#
loop_
_entity.id
_entity.type
_entity.pdbx_description
1 polymer ?
#
loop_
_entity_poly.entity_id
_entity_poly.type
_entity_poly.pdbx_seq_one_letter_code
_entity_poly.pdbx_strand_id
1 'polypeptide(L)'
;MFDESFNSSTKSKQLDLHVRFWSNGEVRSRYMGSQFMGHGTAQDLLKHIEEASHQLDRSRLISVSMDGPNVNLKLLDLLQQDHAEKYGGTQLVSVGSCGLHTLHNSFKVGFSMWNVDKILKAMHTLFHNVPARREDYEQVTKSALFPKPFCGHRWLENLPVVERALEVWPSLMLYMDAVHKKQLPNPKTASFDTIEAAIKDPLTTAKMHFFMTLARTFHPFMKKYQTDEPVMPLLAKDLAELIKSLLRRCIKREVLQDITPLQLTKLDTSDKTFLLLPQKIDIGLGAEAAVKVPLTKELMASVGAARSKYRLFLDQERIRKEKESQSQKRKLAEQCLVDLKKRKTNLEDVSACLVREADALAEQAEGKAGSKMAQLLSKSNALRRAHKDKLGELKALETEIDAKGDELRHM
;
A
#
# COMPACT_ATOMS: atom_id res chain seq x y z
N MET A 1 -15.18 -3.34 -7.85
CA MET A 1 -14.20 -2.93 -6.82
C MET A 1 -13.72 -4.20 -6.14
N PHE A 2 -12.45 -4.27 -5.81
CA PHE A 2 -11.93 -5.32 -4.95
C PHE A 2 -11.00 -4.74 -3.90
N ASP A 3 -10.88 -5.44 -2.77
CA ASP A 3 -9.95 -5.11 -1.68
C ASP A 3 -9.19 -6.37 -1.26
N GLU A 4 -7.88 -6.26 -1.12
CA GLU A 4 -7.02 -7.35 -0.65
C GLU A 4 -6.63 -7.12 0.80
N SER A 5 -6.85 -8.13 1.63
CA SER A 5 -6.49 -8.08 3.04
C SER A 5 -5.85 -9.38 3.52
N PHE A 6 -5.13 -9.31 4.64
CA PHE A 6 -4.65 -10.50 5.34
C PHE A 6 -5.67 -10.88 6.40
N ASN A 7 -6.25 -12.08 6.30
CA ASN A 7 -7.17 -12.58 7.30
C ASN A 7 -6.38 -13.16 8.49
N SER A 8 -6.49 -12.51 9.64
CA SER A 8 -5.73 -12.87 10.84
C SER A 8 -6.14 -14.21 11.45
N SER A 9 -7.36 -14.69 11.19
CA SER A 9 -7.91 -15.93 11.74
C SER A 9 -7.49 -17.14 10.89
N THR A 10 -7.67 -17.05 9.58
CA THR A 10 -7.35 -18.14 8.64
C THR A 10 -5.89 -18.12 8.18
N LYS A 11 -5.15 -17.03 8.46
CA LYS A 11 -3.77 -16.80 7.99
C LYS A 11 -3.63 -16.83 6.46
N SER A 12 -4.71 -16.58 5.74
CA SER A 12 -4.74 -16.53 4.28
C SER A 12 -4.91 -15.11 3.75
N LYS A 13 -4.56 -14.91 2.48
CA LYS A 13 -4.94 -13.69 1.76
C LYS A 13 -6.43 -13.80 1.43
N GLN A 14 -7.15 -12.71 1.64
CA GLN A 14 -8.57 -12.57 1.36
C GLN A 14 -8.74 -11.48 0.31
N LEU A 15 -9.51 -11.77 -0.73
CA LEU A 15 -9.91 -10.84 -1.77
C LEU A 15 -11.42 -10.65 -1.69
N ASP A 16 -11.84 -9.46 -1.29
CA ASP A 16 -13.24 -9.09 -1.16
C ASP A 16 -13.72 -8.37 -2.42
N LEU A 17 -14.85 -8.82 -2.98
CA LEU A 17 -15.41 -8.25 -4.20
C LEU A 17 -16.70 -7.48 -3.92
N HIS A 18 -16.76 -6.27 -4.48
CA HIS A 18 -17.93 -5.41 -4.45
C HIS A 18 -18.29 -4.94 -5.86
N VAL A 19 -19.57 -4.96 -6.19
CA VAL A 19 -20.12 -4.38 -7.42
C VAL A 19 -20.88 -3.13 -7.07
N ARG A 20 -20.54 -2.03 -7.75
CA ARG A 20 -21.30 -0.78 -7.70
C ARG A 20 -22.04 -0.60 -9.02
N PHE A 21 -23.33 -0.31 -8.95
CA PHE A 21 -24.18 -0.15 -10.11
C PHE A 21 -25.23 0.93 -9.88
N TRP A 22 -25.70 1.54 -10.96
CA TRP A 22 -26.77 2.53 -10.93
C TRP A 22 -28.12 1.83 -10.99
N SER A 23 -29.03 2.15 -10.08
CA SER A 23 -30.38 1.60 -10.04
C SER A 23 -31.34 2.60 -9.40
N ASN A 24 -32.48 2.86 -10.04
CA ASN A 24 -33.55 3.71 -9.50
C ASN A 24 -33.11 5.11 -9.02
N GLY A 25 -32.18 5.74 -9.75
CA GLY A 25 -31.73 7.11 -9.44
C GLY A 25 -30.65 7.20 -8.36
N GLU A 26 -30.14 6.07 -7.88
CA GLU A 26 -29.09 6.00 -6.86
C GLU A 26 -27.98 5.00 -7.23
N VAL A 27 -26.81 5.18 -6.63
CA VAL A 27 -25.73 4.19 -6.68
C VAL A 27 -25.98 3.14 -5.62
N ARG A 28 -25.94 1.87 -6.00
CA ARG A 28 -26.02 0.73 -5.07
C ARG A 28 -24.71 -0.05 -5.05
N SER A 29 -24.26 -0.39 -3.85
CA SER A 29 -23.14 -1.29 -3.60
C SER A 29 -23.68 -2.66 -3.20
N ARG A 30 -23.20 -3.72 -3.84
CA ARG A 30 -23.47 -5.11 -3.43
C ARG A 30 -22.16 -5.83 -3.19
N TYR A 31 -22.05 -6.42 -1.99
CA TYR A 31 -20.99 -7.35 -1.69
C TYR A 31 -21.23 -8.68 -2.41
N MET A 32 -20.24 -9.16 -3.13
CA MET A 32 -20.31 -10.39 -3.93
C MET A 32 -19.79 -11.61 -3.17
N GLY A 33 -18.85 -11.39 -2.24
CA GLY A 33 -18.21 -12.46 -1.47
C GLY A 33 -16.69 -12.28 -1.37
N SER A 34 -16.06 -13.19 -0.63
CA SER A 34 -14.61 -13.29 -0.46
C SER A 34 -14.07 -14.46 -1.25
N GLN A 35 -12.89 -14.30 -1.85
CA GLN A 35 -12.04 -15.38 -2.30
C GLN A 35 -10.85 -15.51 -1.36
N PHE A 36 -10.50 -16.74 -0.97
CA PHE A 36 -9.33 -17.01 -0.13
C PHE A 36 -8.23 -17.65 -0.96
N MET A 37 -7.02 -17.13 -0.84
CA MET A 37 -5.90 -17.54 -1.68
C MET A 37 -4.58 -17.57 -0.90
N GLY A 38 -3.62 -18.35 -1.41
CA GLY A 38 -2.25 -18.38 -0.93
C GLY A 38 -1.40 -17.34 -1.67
N HIS A 39 -1.11 -17.62 -2.93
CA HIS A 39 -0.48 -16.65 -3.83
C HIS A 39 -1.51 -15.63 -4.34
N GLY A 40 -1.05 -14.41 -4.60
CA GLY A 40 -1.87 -13.36 -5.19
C GLY A 40 -1.03 -12.56 -6.17
N THR A 41 -0.59 -13.23 -7.24
CA THR A 41 -0.06 -12.58 -8.44
C THR A 41 -1.20 -11.92 -9.23
N ALA A 42 -0.90 -11.09 -10.23
CA ALA A 42 -1.92 -10.43 -11.03
C ALA A 42 -2.83 -11.44 -11.76
N GLN A 43 -2.25 -12.56 -12.22
CA GLN A 43 -2.98 -13.66 -12.86
C GLN A 43 -3.87 -14.41 -11.87
N ASP A 44 -3.38 -14.68 -10.65
CA ASP A 44 -4.19 -15.31 -9.60
C ASP A 44 -5.40 -14.44 -9.24
N LEU A 45 -5.17 -13.12 -9.07
CA LEU A 45 -6.24 -12.17 -8.77
C LEU A 45 -7.25 -12.11 -9.92
N LEU A 46 -6.81 -12.07 -11.17
CA LEU A 46 -7.71 -12.05 -12.32
C LEU A 46 -8.60 -13.29 -12.31
N LYS A 47 -8.02 -14.48 -12.17
CA LYS A 47 -8.74 -15.74 -12.12
C LYS A 47 -9.81 -15.74 -11.00
N HIS A 48 -9.42 -15.35 -9.79
CA HIS A 48 -10.37 -15.29 -8.66
C HIS A 48 -11.48 -14.25 -8.87
N ILE A 49 -11.17 -13.11 -9.52
CA ILE A 49 -12.19 -12.12 -9.87
C ILE A 49 -13.16 -12.69 -10.91
N GLU A 50 -12.66 -13.37 -11.95
CA GLU A 50 -13.51 -14.00 -12.96
C GLU A 50 -14.44 -15.07 -12.35
N GLU A 51 -13.90 -15.93 -11.49
CA GLU A 51 -14.66 -16.94 -10.76
C GLU A 51 -15.74 -16.31 -9.87
N ALA A 52 -15.38 -15.28 -9.08
CA ALA A 52 -16.32 -14.60 -8.17
C ALA A 52 -17.36 -13.73 -8.89
N SER A 53 -17.08 -13.30 -10.13
CA SER A 53 -17.95 -12.44 -10.93
C SER A 53 -18.65 -13.16 -12.09
N HIS A 54 -18.61 -14.49 -12.14
CA HIS A 54 -19.18 -15.29 -13.24
C HIS A 54 -20.67 -15.01 -13.53
N GLN A 55 -21.42 -14.60 -12.51
CA GLN A 55 -22.85 -14.29 -12.62
C GLN A 55 -23.15 -12.89 -13.20
N LEU A 56 -22.12 -12.06 -13.41
CA LEU A 56 -22.28 -10.69 -13.91
C LEU A 56 -22.09 -10.65 -15.43
N ASP A 57 -22.91 -9.83 -16.10
CA ASP A 57 -22.67 -9.46 -17.48
C ASP A 57 -21.48 -8.49 -17.57
N ARG A 58 -20.28 -9.05 -17.74
CA ARG A 58 -19.02 -8.31 -17.78
C ARG A 58 -18.89 -7.41 -19.02
N SER A 59 -19.71 -7.59 -20.06
CA SER A 59 -19.74 -6.67 -21.20
C SER A 59 -20.19 -5.25 -20.82
N ARG A 60 -20.88 -5.11 -19.67
CA ARG A 60 -21.35 -3.84 -19.12
C ARG A 60 -20.45 -3.27 -18.03
N LEU A 61 -19.27 -3.85 -17.82
CA LEU A 61 -18.32 -3.36 -16.83
C LEU A 61 -17.77 -2.01 -17.29
N ILE A 62 -17.90 -0.99 -16.45
CA ILE A 62 -17.46 0.37 -16.78
C ILE A 62 -16.04 0.63 -16.26
N SER A 63 -15.75 0.23 -15.03
CA SER A 63 -14.46 0.52 -14.38
C SER A 63 -14.16 -0.47 -13.25
N VAL A 64 -12.88 -0.50 -12.86
CA VAL A 64 -12.41 -1.20 -11.66
C VAL A 64 -11.83 -0.18 -10.69
N SER A 65 -12.18 -0.34 -9.41
CA SER A 65 -11.62 0.43 -8.31
C SER A 65 -10.80 -0.50 -7.44
N MET A 66 -9.58 -0.07 -7.14
CA MET A 66 -8.54 -0.84 -6.44
C MET A 66 -7.54 0.12 -5.77
N ASP A 67 -6.70 -0.38 -4.88
CA ASP A 67 -5.54 0.34 -4.36
C ASP A 67 -4.36 0.35 -5.36
N GLY A 68 -3.24 0.97 -4.98
CA GLY A 68 -2.11 1.25 -5.88
C GLY A 68 -0.90 0.30 -5.94
N PRO A 69 -0.87 -0.91 -5.35
CA PRO A 69 0.23 -1.86 -5.55
C PRO A 69 0.45 -2.22 -7.02
N ASN A 70 1.70 -2.49 -7.40
CA ASN A 70 2.06 -2.88 -8.78
C ASN A 70 1.31 -4.13 -9.27
N VAL A 71 0.98 -5.06 -8.38
CA VAL A 71 0.20 -6.26 -8.73
C VAL A 71 -1.21 -5.91 -9.20
N ASN A 72 -1.83 -4.88 -8.60
CA ASN A 72 -3.19 -4.44 -8.93
C ASN A 72 -3.19 -3.60 -10.20
N LEU A 73 -2.17 -2.78 -10.41
CA LEU A 73 -1.94 -2.11 -11.69
C LEU A 73 -1.77 -3.14 -12.82
N LYS A 74 -0.96 -4.18 -12.61
CA LYS A 74 -0.78 -5.25 -13.61
C LYS A 74 -2.07 -6.04 -13.85
N LEU A 75 -2.87 -6.29 -12.82
CA LEU A 75 -4.19 -6.90 -12.96
C LEU A 75 -5.10 -6.06 -13.85
N LEU A 76 -5.13 -4.74 -13.68
CA LEU A 76 -5.92 -3.86 -14.54
C LEU A 76 -5.46 -3.94 -16.00
N ASP A 77 -4.15 -3.99 -16.25
CA ASP A 77 -3.62 -4.16 -17.61
C ASP A 77 -4.10 -5.49 -18.24
N LEU A 78 -4.03 -6.60 -17.48
CA LEU A 78 -4.50 -7.90 -17.95
C LEU A 78 -6.01 -7.89 -18.20
N LEU A 79 -6.78 -7.29 -17.30
CA LEU A 79 -8.24 -7.17 -17.46
C LEU A 79 -8.61 -6.32 -18.68
N GLN A 80 -7.87 -5.24 -18.97
CA GLN A 80 -8.08 -4.43 -20.18
C GLN A 80 -7.81 -5.23 -21.46
N GLN A 81 -6.75 -6.03 -21.48
CA GLN A 81 -6.41 -6.90 -22.61
C GLN A 81 -7.54 -7.93 -22.85
N ASP A 82 -7.92 -8.67 -21.80
CA ASP A 82 -9.02 -9.64 -21.84
C ASP A 82 -10.34 -9.02 -22.29
N HIS A 83 -10.66 -7.82 -21.79
CA HIS A 83 -11.90 -7.13 -22.12
C HIS A 83 -11.90 -6.64 -23.58
N ALA A 84 -10.77 -6.15 -24.08
CA ALA A 84 -10.63 -5.77 -25.49
C ALA A 84 -10.82 -6.97 -26.42
N GLU A 85 -10.19 -8.10 -26.11
CA GLU A 85 -10.28 -9.32 -26.92
C GLU A 85 -11.72 -9.89 -26.93
N LYS A 86 -12.37 -9.93 -25.77
CA LYS A 86 -13.71 -10.54 -25.61
C LYS A 86 -14.83 -9.62 -26.12
N TYR A 87 -14.67 -8.31 -26.08
CA TYR A 87 -15.74 -7.34 -26.33
C TYR A 87 -15.39 -6.29 -27.40
N GLY A 88 -14.73 -6.74 -28.48
CA GLY A 88 -14.58 -5.96 -29.71
C GLY A 88 -13.74 -4.69 -29.57
N GLY A 89 -12.70 -4.73 -28.75
CA GLY A 89 -11.78 -3.61 -28.51
C GLY A 89 -12.22 -2.62 -27.44
N THR A 90 -13.32 -2.89 -26.73
CA THR A 90 -13.81 -2.03 -25.63
C THR A 90 -12.76 -1.93 -24.51
N GLN A 91 -12.60 -0.73 -23.95
CA GLN A 91 -11.69 -0.45 -22.83
C GLN A 91 -12.47 0.04 -21.61
N LEU A 92 -12.05 -0.37 -20.42
CA LEU A 92 -12.58 0.12 -19.15
C LEU A 92 -12.10 1.55 -18.88
N VAL A 93 -12.92 2.34 -18.19
CA VAL A 93 -12.54 3.67 -17.72
C VAL A 93 -11.55 3.53 -16.57
N SER A 94 -10.32 3.98 -16.79
CA SER A 94 -9.28 4.02 -15.76
C SER A 94 -9.37 5.31 -14.95
N VAL A 95 -9.63 5.17 -13.65
CA VAL A 95 -9.72 6.27 -12.68
C VAL A 95 -8.50 6.34 -11.76
N GLY A 96 -7.47 5.55 -12.04
CA GLY A 96 -6.27 5.41 -11.21
C GLY A 96 -6.51 4.55 -9.96
N SER A 97 -5.58 4.66 -9.01
CA SER A 97 -5.65 3.96 -7.73
C SER A 97 -6.43 4.74 -6.67
N CYS A 98 -6.78 4.06 -5.58
CA CYS A 98 -7.48 4.67 -4.45
C CYS A 98 -6.75 5.90 -3.87
N GLY A 99 -7.32 7.09 -4.08
CA GLY A 99 -6.76 8.36 -3.60
C GLY A 99 -6.61 8.47 -2.08
N LEU A 100 -7.42 7.73 -1.31
CA LEU A 100 -7.32 7.71 0.15
C LEU A 100 -6.00 7.08 0.63
N HIS A 101 -5.56 6.00 -0.03
CA HIS A 101 -4.27 5.38 0.29
C HIS A 101 -3.11 6.36 0.07
N THR A 102 -3.18 7.18 -0.99
CA THR A 102 -2.21 8.25 -1.23
C THR A 102 -2.17 9.24 -0.06
N LEU A 103 -3.33 9.66 0.47
CA LEU A 103 -3.39 10.57 1.62
C LEU A 103 -2.82 9.96 2.90
N HIS A 104 -3.15 8.69 3.20
CA HIS A 104 -2.57 7.97 4.32
C HIS A 104 -1.04 7.91 4.24
N ASN A 105 -0.52 7.61 3.05
CA ASN A 105 0.92 7.53 2.80
C ASN A 105 1.60 8.91 2.89
N SER A 106 0.99 9.95 2.33
CA SER A 106 1.51 11.32 2.45
C SER A 106 1.55 11.80 3.90
N PHE A 107 0.49 11.52 4.66
CA PHE A 107 0.43 11.84 6.09
C PHE A 107 1.51 11.08 6.87
N LYS A 108 1.67 9.78 6.63
CA LYS A 108 2.76 8.96 7.19
C LYS A 108 4.12 9.59 6.95
N VAL A 109 4.43 9.92 5.68
CA VAL A 109 5.72 10.50 5.28
C VAL A 109 5.97 11.82 6.01
N GLY A 110 4.95 12.67 6.16
CA GLY A 110 5.06 13.94 6.88
C GLY A 110 5.47 13.80 8.35
N PHE A 111 5.19 12.65 8.99
CA PHE A 111 5.50 12.38 10.39
C PHE A 111 6.65 11.40 10.63
N SER A 112 7.18 10.76 9.58
CA SER A 112 8.23 9.72 9.69
C SER A 112 9.45 10.18 10.49
N MET A 113 9.87 11.43 10.35
CA MET A 113 11.05 11.96 11.05
C MET A 113 10.84 12.03 12.57
N TRP A 114 9.61 12.28 13.03
CA TRP A 114 9.30 12.44 14.45
C TRP A 114 9.05 11.12 15.16
N ASN A 115 8.95 10.00 14.43
CA ASN A 115 8.71 8.66 14.99
C ASN A 115 7.48 8.61 15.92
N VAL A 116 6.45 9.43 15.66
CA VAL A 116 5.23 9.48 16.48
C VAL A 116 4.55 8.11 16.53
N ASP A 117 4.61 7.34 15.44
CA ASP A 117 4.07 5.99 15.40
C ASP A 117 4.79 5.03 16.36
N LYS A 118 6.12 5.16 16.51
CA LYS A 118 6.88 4.32 17.46
C LYS A 118 6.46 4.62 18.89
N ILE A 119 6.27 5.89 19.23
CA ILE A 119 5.80 6.31 20.55
C ILE A 119 4.40 5.75 20.81
N LEU A 120 3.44 5.98 19.90
CA LEU A 120 2.06 5.51 20.05
C LEU A 120 1.96 3.99 20.14
N LYS A 121 2.74 3.26 19.32
CA LYS A 121 2.85 1.79 19.42
C LYS A 121 3.44 1.36 20.75
N ALA A 122 4.52 1.98 21.21
CA ALA A 122 5.19 1.65 22.46
C ALA A 122 4.26 1.82 23.66
N MET A 123 3.48 2.91 23.70
CA MET A 123 2.48 3.16 24.74
C MET A 123 1.48 2.02 24.86
N HIS A 124 0.94 1.53 23.73
CA HIS A 124 0.03 0.37 23.73
C HIS A 124 0.76 -0.92 24.09
N THR A 125 1.86 -1.22 23.43
CA THR A 125 2.63 -2.47 23.60
C THR A 125 3.10 -2.66 25.04
N LEU A 126 3.43 -1.58 25.75
CA LEU A 126 3.82 -1.67 27.16
C LEU A 126 2.74 -2.36 28.01
N PHE A 127 1.45 -2.16 27.73
CA PHE A 127 0.35 -2.74 28.52
C PHE A 127 -0.45 -3.83 27.80
N HIS A 128 -0.11 -4.12 26.54
CA HIS A 128 -0.81 -5.11 25.74
C HIS A 128 -0.43 -6.53 26.15
N ASN A 129 -1.44 -7.35 26.48
CA ASN A 129 -1.28 -8.74 26.94
C ASN A 129 -0.33 -8.93 28.15
N VAL A 130 -0.19 -7.91 29.01
CA VAL A 130 0.60 -8.02 30.25
C VAL A 130 -0.22 -7.60 31.46
N PRO A 131 -0.94 -8.55 32.10
CA PRO A 131 -1.83 -8.27 33.22
C PRO A 131 -1.14 -7.59 34.41
N ALA A 132 0.03 -8.08 34.82
CA ALA A 132 0.77 -7.52 35.96
C ALA A 132 1.05 -6.01 35.79
N ARG A 133 1.51 -5.58 34.61
CA ARG A 133 1.77 -4.15 34.36
C ARG A 133 0.49 -3.32 34.30
N ARG A 134 -0.64 -3.90 33.92
CA ARG A 134 -1.94 -3.21 33.93
C ARG A 134 -2.43 -3.01 35.35
N GLU A 135 -2.30 -4.03 36.20
CA GLU A 135 -2.59 -3.94 37.63
C GLU A 135 -1.70 -2.87 38.29
N ASP A 136 -0.38 -2.92 38.08
CA ASP A 136 0.56 -1.92 38.60
C ASP A 136 0.18 -0.50 38.16
N TYR A 137 -0.16 -0.33 36.88
CA TYR A 137 -0.60 0.94 36.31
C TYR A 137 -1.87 1.45 36.98
N GLU A 138 -2.90 0.61 37.12
CA GLU A 138 -4.16 0.98 37.76
C GLU A 138 -3.94 1.35 39.24
N GLN A 139 -3.10 0.60 39.95
CA GLN A 139 -2.78 0.86 41.34
C GLN A 139 -2.05 2.19 41.55
N VAL A 140 -1.04 2.50 40.72
CA VAL A 140 -0.24 3.73 40.86
C VAL A 140 -0.99 4.95 40.35
N THR A 141 -1.69 4.83 39.22
CA THR A 141 -2.30 5.97 38.53
C THR A 141 -3.75 6.22 38.90
N LYS A 142 -4.40 5.26 39.55
CA LYS A 142 -5.84 5.24 39.85
C LYS A 142 -6.73 5.36 38.61
N SER A 143 -6.22 4.97 37.44
CA SER A 143 -6.90 5.02 36.15
C SER A 143 -6.90 3.66 35.48
N ALA A 144 -8.05 3.26 34.94
CA ALA A 144 -8.20 2.08 34.07
C ALA A 144 -8.18 2.44 32.57
N LEU A 145 -7.74 3.66 32.24
CA LEU A 145 -7.68 4.15 30.87
C LEU A 145 -6.34 3.81 30.23
N PHE A 146 -6.36 3.00 29.17
CA PHE A 146 -5.13 2.54 28.49
C PHE A 146 -4.97 3.12 27.08
N PRO A 147 -3.72 3.18 26.56
CA PRO A 147 -3.44 3.54 25.17
C PRO A 147 -4.12 2.59 24.17
N LYS A 148 -4.44 3.11 22.98
CA LYS A 148 -5.07 2.34 21.88
C LYS A 148 -4.01 1.81 20.91
N PRO A 149 -4.27 0.68 20.21
CA PRO A 149 -3.37 0.15 19.19
C PRO A 149 -3.27 1.11 17.99
N PHE A 150 -2.06 1.31 17.49
CA PHE A 150 -1.79 2.13 16.31
C PHE A 150 -1.82 1.31 15.02
N CYS A 151 -2.55 1.76 14.01
CA CYS A 151 -2.62 1.14 12.69
C CYS A 151 -1.53 1.68 11.74
N GLY A 152 -0.55 0.84 11.38
CA GLY A 152 0.61 1.23 10.57
C GLY A 152 0.33 1.55 9.10
N HIS A 153 -0.80 1.06 8.56
CA HIS A 153 -1.19 1.24 7.16
C HIS A 153 -2.34 2.26 7.00
N ARG A 154 -3.04 2.65 8.07
CA ARG A 154 -4.13 3.63 8.05
C ARG A 154 -3.86 4.82 8.96
N TRP A 155 -2.86 5.62 8.60
CA TRP A 155 -2.37 6.71 9.45
C TRP A 155 -3.43 7.74 9.89
N LEU A 156 -4.28 8.20 8.97
CA LEU A 156 -5.37 9.14 9.26
C LEU A 156 -6.50 8.57 10.14
N GLU A 157 -6.61 7.24 10.27
CA GLU A 157 -7.56 6.60 11.19
C GLU A 157 -7.04 6.58 12.64
N ASN A 158 -5.77 6.94 12.88
CA ASN A 158 -5.18 6.98 14.22
C ASN A 158 -5.50 8.25 15.01
N LEU A 159 -6.47 9.07 14.58
CA LEU A 159 -6.92 10.23 15.36
C LEU A 159 -7.37 9.83 16.80
N PRO A 160 -8.22 8.80 16.99
CA PRO A 160 -8.58 8.36 18.34
C PRO A 160 -7.40 7.78 19.14
N VAL A 161 -6.36 7.29 18.45
CA VAL A 161 -5.16 6.73 19.09
C VAL A 161 -4.31 7.84 19.70
N VAL A 162 -4.07 8.93 18.97
CA VAL A 162 -3.32 10.07 19.48
C VAL A 162 -4.12 10.84 20.54
N GLU A 163 -5.45 10.94 20.40
CA GLU A 163 -6.32 11.55 21.41
C GLU A 163 -6.22 10.79 22.73
N ARG A 164 -6.34 9.46 22.68
CA ARG A 164 -6.14 8.60 23.85
C ARG A 164 -4.73 8.69 24.41
N ALA A 165 -3.71 8.78 23.56
CA ALA A 165 -2.32 8.90 24.02
C ALA A 165 -2.10 10.19 24.83
N LEU A 166 -2.63 11.32 24.35
CA LEU A 166 -2.57 12.60 25.07
C LEU A 166 -3.35 12.56 26.39
N GLU A 167 -4.52 11.91 26.41
CA GLU A 167 -5.33 11.70 27.62
C GLU A 167 -4.60 10.84 28.67
N VAL A 168 -3.93 9.78 28.23
CA VAL A 168 -3.20 8.84 29.10
C VAL A 168 -1.82 9.35 29.51
N TRP A 169 -1.25 10.34 28.81
CA TRP A 169 0.12 10.81 29.01
C TRP A 169 0.46 11.15 30.47
N PRO A 170 -0.37 11.90 31.24
CA PRO A 170 -0.08 12.21 32.64
C PRO A 170 -0.02 10.95 33.53
N SER A 171 -0.95 10.02 33.36
CA SER A 171 -0.96 8.75 34.10
C SER A 171 0.23 7.86 33.70
N LEU A 172 0.63 7.88 32.42
CA LEU A 172 1.84 7.18 32.00
C LEU A 172 3.09 7.75 32.70
N MET A 173 3.19 9.08 32.85
CA MET A 173 4.31 9.68 33.59
C MET A 173 4.35 9.20 35.05
N LEU A 174 3.22 9.11 35.74
CA LEU A 174 3.15 8.56 37.11
C LEU A 174 3.65 7.11 37.19
N TYR A 175 3.27 6.27 36.22
CA TYR A 175 3.76 4.90 36.12
C TYR A 175 5.28 4.85 35.91
N MET A 176 5.81 5.66 34.99
CA MET A 176 7.25 5.72 34.71
C MET A 176 8.04 6.19 35.93
N ASP A 177 7.53 7.20 36.66
CA ASP A 177 8.11 7.69 37.90
C ASP A 177 8.16 6.61 39.00
N ALA A 178 7.10 5.80 39.13
CA ALA A 178 7.08 4.69 40.09
C ALA A 178 8.15 3.62 39.76
N VAL A 179 8.38 3.35 38.47
CA VAL A 179 9.48 2.48 38.02
C VAL A 179 10.84 3.12 38.32
N HIS A 180 11.03 4.41 38.04
CA HIS A 180 12.30 5.12 38.33
C HIS A 180 12.62 5.16 39.83
N LYS A 181 11.59 5.31 40.67
CA LYS A 181 11.71 5.26 42.14
C LYS A 181 11.87 3.84 42.69
N LYS A 182 11.95 2.82 41.81
CA LYS A 182 12.04 1.40 42.15
C LYS A 182 10.87 0.88 42.99
N GLN A 183 9.71 1.55 42.92
CA GLN A 183 8.46 1.09 43.54
C GLN A 183 7.82 -0.02 42.70
N LEU A 184 8.06 0.01 41.40
CA LEU A 184 7.66 -1.02 40.44
C LEU A 184 8.90 -1.63 39.75
N PRO A 185 8.83 -2.90 39.30
CA PRO A 185 9.91 -3.51 38.54
C PRO A 185 10.09 -2.80 37.19
N ASN A 186 11.35 -2.66 36.76
CA ASN A 186 11.64 -2.14 35.43
C ASN A 186 11.25 -3.17 34.36
N PRO A 187 10.38 -2.83 33.38
CA PRO A 187 9.95 -3.77 32.35
C PRO A 187 11.06 -4.30 31.43
N LYS A 188 12.18 -3.58 31.26
CA LYS A 188 13.31 -3.92 30.37
C LYS A 188 12.85 -4.28 28.95
N THR A 189 11.94 -3.49 28.39
CA THR A 189 11.38 -3.70 27.05
C THR A 189 11.69 -2.52 26.14
N ALA A 190 11.83 -2.77 24.84
CA ALA A 190 11.99 -1.70 23.85
C ALA A 190 10.85 -0.67 23.87
N SER A 191 9.62 -1.08 24.23
CA SER A 191 8.51 -0.16 24.44
C SER A 191 8.75 0.79 25.61
N PHE A 192 9.30 0.29 26.72
CA PHE A 192 9.65 1.12 27.87
C PHE A 192 10.76 2.11 27.50
N ASP A 193 11.84 1.64 26.86
CA ASP A 193 12.96 2.49 26.44
C ASP A 193 12.51 3.58 25.45
N THR A 194 11.57 3.26 24.56
CA THR A 194 10.98 4.22 23.62
C THR A 194 10.21 5.32 24.36
N ILE A 195 9.45 4.95 25.39
CA ILE A 195 8.70 5.91 26.22
C ILE A 195 9.68 6.76 27.06
N GLU A 196 10.73 6.17 27.61
CA GLU A 196 11.77 6.92 28.32
C GLU A 196 12.45 7.97 27.43
N ALA A 197 12.78 7.60 26.19
CA ALA A 197 13.34 8.54 25.22
C ALA A 197 12.34 9.65 24.88
N ALA A 198 11.05 9.32 24.75
CA ALA A 198 9.99 10.28 24.47
C ALA A 198 9.77 11.27 25.63
N ILE A 199 9.87 10.82 26.89
CA ILE A 199 9.76 11.69 28.08
C ILE A 199 10.91 12.70 28.14
N LYS A 200 12.11 12.32 27.69
CA LYS A 200 13.28 13.21 27.64
C LYS A 200 13.16 14.27 26.55
N ASP A 201 12.32 14.06 25.54
CA ASP A 201 12.06 15.05 24.49
C ASP A 201 10.95 16.02 24.92
N PRO A 202 11.27 17.29 25.20
CA PRO A 202 10.29 18.27 25.68
C PRO A 202 9.20 18.58 24.63
N LEU A 203 9.38 18.19 23.37
CA LEU A 203 8.42 18.43 22.29
C LEU A 203 7.49 17.24 22.02
N THR A 204 7.58 16.14 22.76
CA THR A 204 6.79 14.93 22.50
C THR A 204 5.28 15.18 22.48
N THR A 205 4.74 15.85 23.50
CA THR A 205 3.31 16.18 23.56
C THR A 205 2.92 17.20 22.50
N ALA A 206 3.77 18.18 22.21
CA ALA A 206 3.56 19.14 21.13
C ALA A 206 3.47 18.45 19.76
N LYS A 207 4.34 17.48 19.47
CA LYS A 207 4.31 16.67 18.24
C LYS A 207 3.02 15.86 18.13
N MET A 208 2.55 15.26 19.23
CA MET A 208 1.28 14.53 19.28
C MET A 208 0.08 15.45 19.07
N HIS A 209 0.07 16.65 19.67
CA HIS A 209 -0.97 17.64 19.42
C HIS A 209 -0.97 18.16 17.98
N PHE A 210 0.20 18.36 17.37
CA PHE A 210 0.30 18.73 15.96
C PHE A 210 -0.22 17.61 15.05
N PHE A 211 0.15 16.36 15.33
CA PHE A 211 -0.41 15.18 14.67
C PHE A 211 -1.94 15.15 14.75
N MET A 212 -2.49 15.33 15.95
CA MET A 212 -3.94 15.35 16.19
C MET A 212 -4.61 16.48 15.39
N THR A 213 -4.03 17.67 15.39
CA THR A 213 -4.55 18.85 14.66
C THR A 213 -4.58 18.61 13.15
N LEU A 214 -3.50 18.07 12.58
CA LEU A 214 -3.49 17.74 11.17
C LEU A 214 -4.49 16.62 10.87
N ALA A 215 -4.50 15.51 11.62
CA ALA A 215 -5.44 14.41 11.40
C ALA A 215 -6.91 14.87 11.44
N ARG A 216 -7.28 15.77 12.34
CA ARG A 216 -8.62 16.41 12.38
C ARG A 216 -8.95 17.19 11.11
N THR A 217 -7.97 17.85 10.50
CA THR A 217 -8.15 18.58 9.24
C THR A 217 -8.53 17.63 8.08
N PHE A 218 -8.00 16.41 8.07
CA PHE A 218 -8.34 15.39 7.07
C PHE A 218 -9.68 14.70 7.33
N HIS A 219 -10.19 14.71 8.57
CA HIS A 219 -11.34 13.89 8.95
C HIS A 219 -12.62 14.13 8.11
N PRO A 220 -13.03 15.38 7.80
CA PRO A 220 -14.20 15.62 6.94
C PRO A 220 -14.01 15.06 5.53
N PHE A 221 -12.79 15.16 4.98
CA PHE A 221 -12.45 14.60 3.68
C PHE A 221 -12.54 13.07 3.71
N MET A 222 -11.89 12.42 4.69
CA MET A 222 -11.94 10.96 4.85
C MET A 222 -13.37 10.47 4.97
N LYS A 223 -14.18 11.11 5.82
CA LYS A 223 -15.59 10.76 6.01
C LYS A 223 -16.40 10.85 4.72
N LYS A 224 -16.18 11.88 3.89
CA LYS A 224 -16.90 12.07 2.62
C LYS A 224 -16.54 10.99 1.59
N TYR A 225 -15.26 10.69 1.44
CA TYR A 225 -14.74 9.81 0.39
C TYR A 225 -14.73 8.31 0.75
N GLN A 226 -15.13 7.96 1.97
CA GLN A 226 -15.36 6.58 2.42
C GLN A 226 -16.84 6.15 2.33
N THR A 227 -17.69 6.94 1.69
CA THR A 227 -19.12 6.63 1.49
C THR A 227 -19.38 5.87 0.18
N ASP A 228 -20.61 5.39 0.00
CA ASP A 228 -21.10 4.84 -1.26
C ASP A 228 -21.61 5.90 -2.24
N GLU A 229 -21.68 7.17 -1.82
CA GLU A 229 -22.12 8.29 -2.64
C GLU A 229 -21.18 8.50 -3.85
N PRO A 230 -21.69 8.95 -5.01
CA PRO A 230 -20.90 9.20 -6.22
C PRO A 230 -20.07 10.50 -6.11
N VAL A 231 -19.16 10.56 -5.15
CA VAL A 231 -18.37 11.75 -4.81
C VAL A 231 -17.10 11.93 -5.67
N MET A 232 -16.76 10.95 -6.52
CA MET A 232 -15.55 10.99 -7.36
C MET A 232 -15.42 12.27 -8.21
N PRO A 233 -16.48 12.82 -8.84
CA PRO A 233 -16.37 14.07 -9.60
C PRO A 233 -15.93 15.28 -8.76
N LEU A 234 -16.10 15.22 -7.43
CA LEU A 234 -15.74 16.30 -6.51
C LEU A 234 -14.28 16.19 -6.00
N LEU A 235 -13.60 15.07 -6.27
CA LEU A 235 -12.32 14.71 -5.66
C LEU A 235 -11.25 15.77 -5.87
N ALA A 236 -11.04 16.22 -7.11
CA ALA A 236 -9.99 17.18 -7.43
C ALA A 236 -10.21 18.53 -6.71
N LYS A 237 -11.46 19.00 -6.66
CA LYS A 237 -11.83 20.26 -6.01
C LYS A 237 -11.61 20.16 -4.50
N ASP A 238 -12.16 19.11 -3.87
CA ASP A 238 -12.08 18.97 -2.41
C ASP A 238 -10.64 18.71 -1.95
N LEU A 239 -9.85 17.98 -2.75
CA LEU A 239 -8.44 17.75 -2.46
C LEU A 239 -7.63 19.06 -2.53
N ALA A 240 -7.91 19.90 -3.53
CA ALA A 240 -7.27 21.22 -3.62
C ALA A 240 -7.62 22.10 -2.41
N GLU A 241 -8.88 22.09 -1.94
CA GLU A 241 -9.26 22.82 -0.73
C GLU A 241 -8.59 22.26 0.53
N LEU A 242 -8.52 20.94 0.68
CA LEU A 242 -7.81 20.30 1.79
C LEU A 242 -6.33 20.69 1.81
N ILE A 243 -5.64 20.61 0.68
CA ILE A 243 -4.23 21.00 0.57
C ILE A 243 -4.06 22.49 0.87
N LYS A 244 -4.90 23.37 0.32
CA LYS A 244 -4.87 24.80 0.64
C LYS A 244 -5.07 25.06 2.13
N SER A 245 -5.99 24.34 2.78
CA SER A 245 -6.20 24.44 4.23
C SER A 245 -4.96 24.06 5.04
N LEU A 246 -4.20 23.05 4.61
CA LEU A 246 -2.96 22.66 5.26
C LEU A 246 -1.85 23.70 5.02
N LEU A 247 -1.70 24.16 3.78
CA LEU A 247 -0.66 25.12 3.41
C LEU A 247 -0.87 26.50 4.05
N ARG A 248 -2.12 26.96 4.25
CA ARG A 248 -2.42 28.23 4.94
C ARG A 248 -1.82 28.33 6.36
N ARG A 249 -1.43 27.20 6.96
CA ARG A 249 -0.75 27.16 8.26
C ARG A 249 0.67 27.72 8.22
N CYS A 250 1.34 27.66 7.08
CA CYS A 250 2.74 28.07 6.93
C CYS A 250 3.03 28.91 5.68
N ILE A 251 2.09 29.01 4.74
CA ILE A 251 2.17 29.80 3.51
C ILE A 251 1.19 30.97 3.58
N LYS A 252 1.67 32.13 3.13
CA LYS A 252 0.93 33.38 2.96
C LYS A 252 -0.36 33.20 2.17
N ARG A 253 -1.43 33.89 2.60
CA ARG A 253 -2.76 33.74 1.99
C ARG A 253 -2.79 34.23 0.56
N GLU A 254 -2.07 35.32 0.28
CA GLU A 254 -1.92 35.94 -1.03
C GLU A 254 -1.28 35.00 -2.08
N VAL A 255 -0.45 34.04 -1.65
CA VAL A 255 0.16 33.05 -2.56
C VAL A 255 -0.84 31.95 -2.95
N LEU A 256 -1.74 31.61 -2.03
CA LEU A 256 -2.75 30.56 -2.21
C LEU A 256 -4.07 31.10 -2.77
N GLN A 257 -4.19 32.43 -2.88
CA GLN A 257 -5.34 33.08 -3.47
C GLN A 257 -5.33 32.84 -4.98
N ASP A 258 -6.48 32.45 -5.53
CA ASP A 258 -6.70 32.19 -6.97
C ASP A 258 -5.78 31.13 -7.61
N ILE A 259 -5.01 30.38 -6.80
CA ILE A 259 -4.19 29.28 -7.29
C ILE A 259 -5.07 28.14 -7.81
N THR A 260 -4.85 27.75 -9.06
CA THR A 260 -5.53 26.60 -9.66
C THR A 260 -4.99 25.28 -9.10
N PRO A 261 -5.76 24.17 -9.16
CA PRO A 261 -5.27 22.86 -8.74
C PRO A 261 -3.96 22.45 -9.41
N LEU A 262 -3.77 22.76 -10.69
CA LEU A 262 -2.53 22.46 -11.42
C LEU A 262 -1.35 23.29 -10.92
N GLN A 263 -1.54 24.58 -10.66
CA GLN A 263 -0.49 25.42 -10.06
C GLN A 263 -0.14 24.95 -8.65
N LEU A 264 -1.14 24.52 -7.87
CA LEU A 264 -0.93 23.98 -6.52
C LEU A 264 0.01 22.78 -6.51
N THR A 265 -0.06 21.90 -7.52
CA THR A 265 0.87 20.75 -7.64
C THR A 265 2.32 21.13 -7.94
N LYS A 266 2.57 22.37 -8.37
CA LYS A 266 3.89 22.89 -8.76
C LYS A 266 4.42 23.96 -7.81
N LEU A 267 3.69 24.25 -6.73
CA LEU A 267 4.06 25.28 -5.77
C LEU A 267 5.34 24.88 -5.02
N ASP A 268 6.39 25.71 -5.09
CA ASP A 268 7.58 25.52 -4.27
C ASP A 268 7.32 25.98 -2.83
N THR A 269 7.07 25.03 -1.94
CA THR A 269 6.84 25.30 -0.51
C THR A 269 8.12 25.67 0.25
N SER A 270 9.28 25.70 -0.41
CA SER A 270 10.58 26.06 0.20
C SER A 270 10.95 27.53 0.03
N ASP A 271 10.25 28.24 -0.85
CA ASP A 271 10.48 29.65 -1.12
C ASP A 271 10.14 30.49 0.12
N LYS A 272 11.16 31.15 0.67
CA LYS A 272 11.04 31.99 1.88
C LYS A 272 10.10 33.17 1.67
N THR A 273 9.91 33.63 0.43
CA THR A 273 9.00 34.73 0.12
C THR A 273 7.54 34.33 0.32
N PHE A 274 7.21 33.05 0.18
CA PHE A 274 5.85 32.51 0.36
C PHE A 274 5.53 32.14 1.81
N LEU A 275 6.56 31.86 2.63
CA LEU A 275 6.37 31.42 4.00
C LEU A 275 5.90 32.54 4.92
N LEU A 276 5.07 32.17 5.90
CA LEU A 276 4.73 33.03 7.03
C LEU A 276 5.94 33.23 7.94
N LEU A 277 5.94 34.35 8.66
CA LEU A 277 6.87 34.54 9.77
C LEU A 277 6.65 33.45 10.83
N PRO A 278 7.70 32.94 11.52
CA PRO A 278 7.57 31.85 12.49
C PRO A 278 6.48 32.06 13.53
N GLN A 279 6.28 33.29 14.00
CA GLN A 279 5.27 33.65 15.02
C GLN A 279 3.84 33.57 14.50
N LYS A 280 3.65 33.52 13.18
CA LYS A 280 2.34 33.43 12.50
C LYS A 280 2.03 32.02 12.00
N ILE A 281 2.93 31.05 12.21
CA ILE A 281 2.71 29.66 11.80
C ILE A 281 1.67 29.03 12.73
N ASP A 282 0.61 28.47 12.15
CA ASP A 282 -0.44 27.76 12.89
C ASP A 282 -0.07 26.28 13.10
N ILE A 283 0.41 25.98 14.30
CA ILE A 283 0.67 24.60 14.76
C ILE A 283 -0.51 23.99 15.54
N GLY A 284 -1.61 24.72 15.68
CA GLY A 284 -2.78 24.32 16.46
C GLY A 284 -2.63 24.59 17.96
N LEU A 285 -3.75 24.98 18.58
CA LEU A 285 -3.83 25.41 19.99
C LEU A 285 -3.18 24.43 20.98
N GLY A 286 -3.38 23.11 20.78
CA GLY A 286 -2.81 22.10 21.64
C GLY A 286 -1.28 22.05 21.58
N ALA A 287 -0.71 22.21 20.38
CA ALA A 287 0.74 22.24 20.21
C ALA A 287 1.30 23.56 20.74
N GLU A 288 0.65 24.70 20.47
CA GLU A 288 1.04 26.00 21.03
C GLU A 288 1.10 26.00 22.56
N ALA A 289 0.12 25.35 23.21
CA ALA A 289 0.11 25.20 24.66
C ALA A 289 1.28 24.30 25.14
N ALA A 290 1.56 23.21 24.43
CA ALA A 290 2.60 22.24 24.78
C ALA A 290 4.04 22.71 24.48
N VAL A 291 4.24 23.68 23.59
CA VAL A 291 5.57 24.22 23.22
C VAL A 291 6.11 25.23 24.25
N LYS A 292 5.35 25.56 25.30
CA LYS A 292 5.78 26.45 26.40
C LYS A 292 6.82 25.79 27.32
N VAL A 293 7.94 25.34 26.75
CA VAL A 293 9.03 24.65 27.42
C VAL A 293 10.25 25.58 27.61
N PRO A 294 11.11 25.34 28.61
CA PRO A 294 12.31 26.13 28.81
C PRO A 294 13.24 26.09 27.59
N LEU A 295 13.79 27.25 27.20
CA LEU A 295 14.73 27.37 26.08
C LEU A 295 16.15 26.95 26.51
N THR A 296 16.40 25.65 26.57
CA THR A 296 17.72 25.11 26.89
C THR A 296 18.68 25.25 25.70
N LYS A 297 20.00 25.20 25.97
CA LYS A 297 21.02 25.26 24.92
C LYS A 297 20.88 24.09 23.94
N GLU A 298 20.57 22.91 24.45
CA GLU A 298 20.36 21.69 23.69
C GLU A 298 19.15 21.82 22.76
N LEU A 299 18.05 22.39 23.27
CA LEU A 299 16.84 22.63 22.47
C LEU A 299 17.13 23.64 21.35
N MET A 300 17.80 24.75 21.65
CA MET A 300 18.15 25.77 20.65
C MET A 300 19.08 25.21 19.57
N ALA A 301 20.09 24.41 19.95
CA ALA A 301 20.97 23.74 18.99
C ALA A 301 20.20 22.73 18.12
N SER A 302 19.27 21.97 18.73
CA SER A 302 18.43 21.01 18.01
C SER A 302 17.54 21.69 16.98
N VAL A 303 16.88 22.80 17.36
CA VAL A 303 16.01 23.61 16.49
C VAL A 303 16.81 24.27 15.37
N GLY A 304 17.98 24.85 15.67
CA GLY A 304 18.86 25.44 14.66
C GLY A 304 19.29 24.46 13.58
N ALA A 305 19.50 23.19 13.94
CA ALA A 305 19.85 22.11 13.02
C ALA A 305 18.63 21.44 12.33
N ALA A 306 17.39 21.74 12.75
CA ALA A 306 16.20 20.98 12.35
C ALA A 306 15.98 20.96 10.83
N ARG A 307 16.12 22.12 10.16
CA ARG A 307 15.97 22.22 8.71
C ARG A 307 17.00 21.37 7.95
N SER A 308 18.26 21.40 8.39
CA SER A 308 19.34 20.62 7.78
C SER A 308 19.14 19.12 8.01
N LYS A 309 18.76 18.71 9.24
CA LYS A 309 18.40 17.32 9.55
C LYS A 309 17.25 16.84 8.68
N TYR A 310 16.22 17.68 8.46
CA TYR A 310 15.07 17.33 7.65
C TYR A 310 15.45 17.13 6.18
N ARG A 311 16.28 18.02 5.62
CA ARG A 311 16.80 17.85 4.25
C ARG A 311 17.60 16.55 4.10
N LEU A 312 18.51 16.26 5.03
CA LEU A 312 19.28 15.02 5.02
C LEU A 312 18.37 13.78 5.07
N PHE A 313 17.34 13.82 5.92
CA PHE A 313 16.34 12.75 6.00
C PHE A 313 15.61 12.56 4.66
N LEU A 314 15.19 13.64 4.00
CA LEU A 314 14.55 13.56 2.69
C LEU A 314 15.47 12.96 1.61
N ASP A 315 16.75 13.34 1.59
CA ASP A 315 17.74 12.76 0.66
C ASP A 315 17.94 11.26 0.93
N GLN A 316 18.03 10.85 2.20
CA GLN A 316 18.13 9.44 2.58
C GLN A 316 16.89 8.64 2.16
N GLU A 317 15.69 9.20 2.36
CA GLU A 317 14.44 8.57 1.95
C GLU A 317 14.33 8.45 0.42
N ARG A 318 14.81 9.44 -0.34
CA ARG A 318 14.88 9.36 -1.81
C ARG A 318 15.78 8.21 -2.25
N ILE A 319 17.01 8.15 -1.73
CA ILE A 319 17.97 7.09 -2.05
C ILE A 319 17.41 5.72 -1.68
N ARG A 320 16.75 5.61 -0.52
CA ARG A 320 16.11 4.36 -0.07
C ARG A 320 15.04 3.91 -1.05
N LYS A 321 14.14 4.80 -1.48
CA LYS A 321 13.09 4.49 -2.46
C LYS A 321 13.65 4.08 -3.83
N GLU A 322 14.70 4.75 -4.29
CA GLU A 322 15.39 4.39 -5.55
C GLU A 322 15.97 2.97 -5.47
N LYS A 323 16.65 2.63 -4.37
CA LYS A 323 17.19 1.29 -4.12
C LYS A 323 16.09 0.23 -4.00
N GLU A 324 15.01 0.51 -3.26
CA GLU A 324 13.86 -0.38 -3.13
C GLU A 324 13.20 -0.64 -4.50
N SER A 325 13.01 0.40 -5.31
CA SER A 325 12.50 0.28 -6.68
C SER A 325 13.43 -0.54 -7.57
N GLN A 326 14.74 -0.32 -7.53
CA GLN A 326 15.71 -1.11 -8.31
C GLN A 326 15.70 -2.58 -7.89
N SER A 327 15.72 -2.84 -6.58
CA SER A 327 15.62 -4.20 -6.03
C SER A 327 14.34 -4.89 -6.47
N GLN A 328 13.20 -4.18 -6.47
CA GLN A 328 11.93 -4.74 -6.88
C GLN A 328 11.86 -5.01 -8.39
N LYS A 329 12.40 -4.11 -9.23
CA LYS A 329 12.54 -4.36 -10.67
C LYS A 329 13.37 -5.62 -10.92
N ARG A 330 14.50 -5.77 -10.22
CA ARG A 330 15.36 -6.95 -10.33
C ARG A 330 14.64 -8.24 -9.93
N LYS A 331 13.92 -8.24 -8.80
CA LYS A 331 13.10 -9.39 -8.37
C LYS A 331 12.04 -9.78 -9.40
N LEU A 332 11.38 -8.80 -10.02
CA LEU A 332 10.39 -9.06 -11.07
C LEU A 332 11.03 -9.66 -12.32
N ALA A 333 12.20 -9.15 -12.73
CA ALA A 333 12.94 -9.71 -13.85
C ALA A 333 13.45 -11.13 -13.56
N GLU A 334 13.93 -11.40 -12.33
CA GLU A 334 14.32 -12.74 -11.87
C GLU A 334 13.13 -13.70 -11.91
N GLN A 335 11.96 -13.28 -11.41
CA GLN A 335 10.74 -14.08 -11.48
C GLN A 335 10.30 -14.36 -12.93
N CYS A 336 10.33 -13.33 -13.78
CA CYS A 336 10.01 -13.48 -15.21
C CYS A 336 10.95 -14.49 -15.88
N LEU A 337 12.25 -14.46 -15.58
CA LEU A 337 13.21 -15.42 -16.11
C LEU A 337 12.91 -16.85 -15.63
N VAL A 338 12.51 -17.03 -14.36
CA VAL A 338 12.08 -18.33 -13.82
C VAL A 338 10.84 -18.84 -14.56
N ASP A 339 9.85 -17.99 -14.79
CA ASP A 339 8.62 -18.35 -15.48
C ASP A 339 8.87 -18.73 -16.95
N LEU A 340 9.74 -17.98 -17.65
CA LEU A 340 10.18 -18.30 -19.01
C LEU A 340 10.89 -19.65 -19.07
N LYS A 341 11.81 -19.93 -18.13
CA LYS A 341 12.50 -21.23 -18.04
C LYS A 341 11.53 -22.38 -17.79
N LYS A 342 10.55 -22.19 -16.91
CA LYS A 342 9.51 -23.18 -16.66
C LYS A 342 8.66 -23.43 -17.91
N ARG A 343 8.29 -22.37 -18.64
CA ARG A 343 7.59 -22.48 -19.91
C ARG A 343 8.41 -23.25 -20.95
N LYS A 344 9.73 -23.03 -20.99
CA LYS A 344 10.65 -23.77 -21.86
C LYS A 344 10.61 -25.26 -21.55
N THR A 345 10.80 -25.65 -20.29
CA THR A 345 10.74 -27.06 -19.88
C THR A 345 9.41 -27.72 -20.26
N ASN A 346 8.28 -27.06 -19.97
CA ASN A 346 6.96 -27.60 -20.35
C ASN A 346 6.82 -27.78 -21.87
N LEU A 347 7.36 -26.85 -22.66
CA LEU A 347 7.30 -26.89 -24.11
C LEU A 347 8.22 -27.97 -24.69
N GLU A 348 9.39 -28.19 -24.09
CA GLU A 348 10.29 -29.30 -24.38
C GLU A 348 9.61 -30.66 -24.13
N ASP A 349 8.93 -30.81 -22.99
CA ASP A 349 8.20 -32.03 -22.64
C ASP A 349 7.06 -32.32 -23.63
N VAL A 350 6.27 -31.30 -23.99
CA VAL A 350 5.20 -31.41 -24.99
C VAL A 350 5.78 -31.77 -26.36
N SER A 351 6.88 -31.11 -26.76
CA SER A 351 7.57 -31.38 -28.02
C SER A 351 8.05 -32.84 -28.08
N ALA A 352 8.64 -33.34 -27.01
CA ALA A 352 9.10 -34.73 -26.90
C ALA A 352 7.94 -35.74 -26.94
N CYS A 353 6.79 -35.43 -26.32
CA CYS A 353 5.59 -36.27 -26.38
C CYS A 353 5.02 -36.36 -27.81
N LEU A 354 4.93 -35.22 -28.51
CA LEU A 354 4.44 -35.17 -29.90
C LEU A 354 5.26 -36.02 -30.86
N VAL A 355 6.60 -36.03 -30.72
CA VAL A 355 7.48 -36.89 -31.53
C VAL A 355 7.25 -38.36 -31.20
N ARG A 356 7.23 -38.71 -29.91
CA ARG A 356 7.04 -40.09 -29.45
C ARG A 356 5.71 -40.68 -29.95
N GLU A 357 4.62 -39.90 -29.86
CA GLU A 357 3.31 -40.31 -30.38
C GLU A 357 3.30 -40.40 -31.91
N ALA A 358 3.95 -39.46 -32.60
CA ALA A 358 4.06 -39.49 -34.05
C ALA A 358 4.83 -40.72 -34.56
N ASP A 359 5.91 -41.10 -33.89
CA ASP A 359 6.72 -42.28 -34.21
C ASP A 359 5.95 -43.58 -33.91
N ALA A 360 5.27 -43.67 -32.77
CA ALA A 360 4.42 -44.82 -32.45
C ALA A 360 3.27 -45.03 -33.46
N LEU A 361 2.66 -43.93 -33.95
CA LEU A 361 1.64 -44.00 -35.00
C LEU A 361 2.22 -44.43 -36.36
N ALA A 362 3.46 -44.04 -36.67
CA ALA A 362 4.15 -44.45 -37.89
C ALA A 362 4.49 -45.94 -37.85
N GLU A 363 5.04 -46.44 -36.73
CA GLU A 363 5.35 -47.86 -36.52
C GLU A 363 4.08 -48.72 -36.58
N GLN A 364 2.98 -48.28 -35.95
CA GLN A 364 1.68 -48.96 -36.07
C GLN A 364 1.15 -49.01 -37.50
N ALA A 365 1.50 -48.05 -38.36
CA ALA A 365 1.06 -48.02 -39.75
C ALA A 365 1.76 -49.08 -40.60
N GLU A 366 3.02 -49.44 -40.29
CA GLU A 366 3.80 -50.45 -41.02
C GLU A 366 3.13 -51.83 -41.00
N GLY A 367 2.36 -52.15 -39.94
CA GLY A 367 1.62 -53.40 -39.79
C GLY A 367 0.16 -53.37 -40.30
N LYS A 368 -0.26 -52.33 -41.04
CA LYS A 368 -1.65 -52.17 -41.54
C LYS A 368 -1.65 -51.92 -43.05
N ALA A 369 -2.77 -52.22 -43.71
CA ALA A 369 -2.94 -51.99 -45.16
C ALA A 369 -4.17 -51.12 -45.46
N GLY A 370 -4.19 -50.50 -46.64
CA GLY A 370 -5.33 -49.74 -47.15
C GLY A 370 -5.66 -48.48 -46.35
N SER A 371 -6.96 -48.21 -46.14
CA SER A 371 -7.46 -46.97 -45.52
C SER A 371 -6.96 -46.75 -44.08
N LYS A 372 -6.73 -47.84 -43.33
CA LYS A 372 -6.28 -47.77 -41.93
C LYS A 372 -4.83 -47.33 -41.80
N MET A 373 -3.96 -47.73 -42.73
CA MET A 373 -2.59 -47.25 -42.84
C MET A 373 -2.56 -45.75 -43.16
N ALA A 374 -3.34 -45.32 -44.16
CA ALA A 374 -3.42 -43.91 -44.55
C ALA A 374 -3.91 -42.99 -43.42
N GLN A 375 -4.88 -43.44 -42.61
CA GLN A 375 -5.35 -42.68 -41.45
C GLN A 375 -4.27 -42.51 -40.36
N LEU A 376 -3.51 -43.55 -40.04
CA LEU A 376 -2.44 -43.50 -39.04
C LEU A 376 -1.31 -42.58 -39.48
N LEU A 377 -0.89 -42.66 -40.75
CA LEU A 377 0.11 -41.77 -41.34
C LEU A 377 -0.36 -40.31 -41.35
N SER A 378 -1.64 -40.05 -41.63
CA SER A 378 -2.19 -38.69 -41.59
C SER A 378 -2.14 -38.09 -40.17
N LYS A 379 -2.49 -38.87 -39.14
CA LYS A 379 -2.36 -38.46 -37.73
C LYS A 379 -0.91 -38.24 -37.31
N SER A 380 0.00 -39.16 -37.67
CA SER A 380 1.44 -39.01 -37.43
C SER A 380 1.97 -37.70 -38.04
N ASN A 381 1.64 -37.43 -39.30
CA ASN A 381 2.04 -36.20 -39.98
C ASN A 381 1.46 -34.93 -39.34
N ALA A 382 0.23 -34.98 -38.81
CA ALA A 382 -0.35 -33.87 -38.07
C ALA A 382 0.44 -33.57 -36.78
N LEU A 383 0.80 -34.60 -36.01
CA LEU A 383 1.63 -34.45 -34.81
C LEU A 383 3.05 -33.94 -35.13
N ARG A 384 3.65 -34.40 -36.24
CA ARG A 384 4.95 -33.89 -36.70
C ARG A 384 4.91 -32.41 -37.09
N ARG A 385 3.80 -31.93 -37.67
CA ARG A 385 3.59 -30.49 -37.92
C ARG A 385 3.47 -29.71 -36.62
N ALA A 386 2.64 -30.17 -35.69
CA ALA A 386 2.51 -29.54 -34.38
C ALA A 386 3.85 -29.49 -33.62
N HIS A 387 4.65 -30.56 -33.69
CA HIS A 387 6.02 -30.58 -33.15
C HIS A 387 6.91 -29.50 -33.77
N LYS A 388 6.87 -29.34 -35.10
CA LYS A 388 7.65 -28.31 -35.80
C LYS A 388 7.26 -26.91 -35.35
N ASP A 389 5.96 -26.66 -35.12
CA ASP A 389 5.47 -25.39 -34.60
C ASP A 389 5.98 -25.15 -33.17
N LYS A 390 5.97 -26.18 -32.31
CA LYS A 390 6.53 -26.13 -30.95
C LYS A 390 8.04 -25.89 -30.91
N LEU A 391 8.81 -26.42 -31.86
CA LEU A 391 10.23 -26.07 -32.01
C LEU A 391 10.43 -24.59 -32.38
N GLY A 392 9.53 -24.01 -33.18
CA GLY A 392 9.54 -22.58 -33.48
C GLY A 392 9.31 -21.73 -32.24
N GLU A 393 8.29 -22.09 -31.44
CA GLU A 393 8.01 -21.46 -30.14
C GLU A 393 9.19 -21.60 -29.17
N LEU A 394 9.86 -22.77 -29.12
CA LEU A 394 11.04 -22.99 -28.27
C LEU A 394 12.19 -22.04 -28.61
N LYS A 395 12.52 -21.88 -29.89
CA LYS A 395 13.59 -20.97 -30.32
C LYS A 395 13.30 -19.51 -29.97
N ALA A 396 12.04 -19.08 -30.14
CA ALA A 396 11.62 -17.75 -29.74
C ALA A 396 11.78 -17.55 -28.23
N LEU A 397 11.40 -18.56 -27.44
CA LEU A 397 11.49 -18.53 -25.98
C LEU A 397 12.93 -18.56 -25.47
N GLU A 398 13.84 -19.30 -26.13
CA GLU A 398 15.27 -19.27 -25.83
C GLU A 398 15.87 -17.88 -26.03
N THR A 399 15.51 -17.22 -27.13
CA THR A 399 15.94 -15.84 -27.41
C THR A 399 15.44 -14.87 -26.32
N GLU A 400 14.20 -15.06 -25.86
CA GLU A 400 13.61 -14.25 -24.78
C GLU A 400 14.31 -14.50 -23.43
N ILE A 401 14.64 -15.75 -23.11
CA ILE A 401 15.39 -16.14 -21.91
C ILE A 401 16.78 -15.50 -21.91
N ASP A 402 17.48 -15.55 -23.04
CA ASP A 402 18.83 -14.97 -23.17
C ASP A 402 18.78 -13.45 -23.01
N ALA A 403 17.84 -12.78 -23.71
CA ALA A 403 17.63 -11.35 -23.59
C ALA A 403 17.31 -10.92 -22.14
N LYS A 404 16.45 -11.67 -21.43
CA LYS A 404 16.16 -11.42 -20.00
C LYS A 404 17.33 -11.72 -19.08
N GLY A 405 18.14 -12.72 -19.41
CA GLY A 405 19.39 -13.01 -18.70
C GLY A 405 20.41 -11.87 -18.84
N ASP A 406 20.54 -11.30 -20.03
CA ASP A 406 21.38 -10.13 -20.28
C ASP A 406 20.88 -8.88 -19.56
N GLU A 407 19.57 -8.61 -19.60
CA GLU A 407 18.96 -7.51 -18.84
C GLU A 407 19.34 -7.59 -17.36
N LEU A 408 19.19 -8.76 -16.74
CA LEU A 408 19.53 -8.98 -15.33
C LEU A 408 21.03 -8.82 -15.01
N ARG A 409 21.93 -9.10 -15.96
CA ARG A 409 23.37 -8.87 -15.79
C ARG A 409 23.72 -7.38 -15.72
N HIS A 410 22.89 -6.53 -16.33
CA HIS A 410 23.12 -5.09 -16.46
C HIS A 410 22.24 -4.22 -15.53
N MET A 411 21.44 -4.83 -14.65
CA MET A 411 20.59 -4.18 -13.62
C MET A 411 21.23 -4.11 -12.24
#